data_AF-A0A2N2YG46-F1
#
_entry.id   AF-A0A2N2YG46-F1
#
_cell.length_a   1.000
_cell.length_b   1.000
_cell.length_c   1.000
_cell.angle_alpha   90.00
_cell.angle_beta   90.00
_cell.angle_gamma   90.00
#
_symmetry.space_group_name_H-M   'P 1'
#
loop_
_entity.id
_entity.type
_entity.pdbx_description
1 polymer ?
#
loop_
_entity_poly.entity_id
_entity_poly.type
_entity_poly.pdbx_seq_one_letter_code
_entity_poly.pdbx_strand_id
1 'polypeptide(L)'
;MCICFNQTAMNQRLFSFLLAVMLLAGCSKHEIHFITDTTYRQQVETDFEAARKLTGARQGKLFGVMNQDMTTEEREAMMFLFAYMPLNDMADYDGVFFLRNVRLAFAARDTFSWGKTVPEDVFRHFVLPYRVNNENLDSARAVFFRELIPRVKNLTMKDAALEVNHWCHEKINYQGTDSRTISPLGAICTAYGRCGEESTFTATALRAVGIPARQVYTPRWAHVDDNHAWVEAWIDGKWQFLGACEPAPDLNQGWFAGPALRTMMVHTNAFGRYQGTEKVLKSYDKFARLNLLGNYAPTRQIAVKVTGSDGKQLPGATVDFGLYNYAEFYTLHRATTDENGIALFETGLGDIQVWASDTKGNFNLSRLTVETTDTLIL
;
A
#
# COMPACT_ATOMS: atom_id res chain seq x y z
N MET A 1 49.73 -9.62 -70.68
CA MET A 1 49.92 -8.96 -69.37
C MET A 1 48.60 -9.08 -68.63
N CYS A 2 48.36 -10.23 -67.97
CA CYS A 2 47.12 -10.49 -67.23
C CYS A 2 47.31 -10.02 -65.79
N ILE A 3 46.48 -9.07 -65.36
CA ILE A 3 46.38 -8.67 -63.96
C ILE A 3 45.09 -9.29 -63.42
N CYS A 4 45.24 -10.37 -62.63
CA CYS A 4 44.15 -10.92 -61.83
C CYS A 4 43.80 -9.93 -60.71
N PHE A 5 42.62 -9.33 -60.76
CA PHE A 5 42.07 -8.57 -59.64
C PHE A 5 41.52 -9.54 -58.59
N ASN A 6 42.02 -9.38 -57.36
CA ASN A 6 41.82 -10.27 -56.23
C ASN A 6 40.40 -10.11 -55.64
N GLN A 7 39.43 -10.82 -56.23
CA GLN A 7 38.00 -10.74 -55.91
C GLN A 7 37.65 -11.25 -54.50
N THR A 8 38.53 -12.04 -53.88
CA THR A 8 38.39 -12.60 -52.53
C THR A 8 38.58 -11.56 -51.42
N ALA A 9 39.45 -10.56 -51.61
CA ALA A 9 39.71 -9.54 -50.60
C ALA A 9 38.55 -8.52 -50.46
N MET A 10 37.80 -8.29 -51.54
CA MET A 10 36.66 -7.36 -51.54
C MET A 10 35.43 -7.98 -50.85
N ASN A 11 35.20 -9.29 -51.02
CA ASN A 11 34.12 -10.01 -50.35
C ASN A 11 34.37 -10.18 -48.85
N GLN A 12 35.61 -10.42 -48.41
CA GLN A 12 35.93 -10.44 -46.97
C GLN A 12 35.71 -9.07 -46.31
N ARG A 13 36.08 -7.97 -46.97
CA ARG A 13 35.85 -6.61 -46.44
C ARG A 13 34.37 -6.24 -46.40
N LEU A 14 33.57 -6.64 -47.39
CA LEU A 14 32.10 -6.46 -47.35
C LEU A 14 31.44 -7.30 -46.25
N PHE A 15 31.89 -8.54 -46.03
CA PHE A 15 31.35 -9.41 -44.99
C PHE A 15 31.74 -8.92 -43.59
N SER A 16 32.97 -8.44 -43.40
CA SER A 16 33.41 -7.80 -42.16
C SER A 16 32.69 -6.48 -41.87
N PHE A 17 32.34 -5.71 -42.91
CA PHE A 17 31.57 -4.48 -42.77
C PHE A 17 30.08 -4.77 -42.45
N LEU A 18 29.48 -5.79 -43.06
CA LEU A 18 28.12 -6.23 -42.71
C LEU A 18 28.03 -6.81 -41.28
N LEU A 19 29.07 -7.53 -40.83
CA LEU A 19 29.14 -8.05 -39.47
C LEU A 19 29.34 -6.93 -38.43
N ALA A 20 30.13 -5.90 -38.77
CA ALA A 20 30.30 -4.70 -37.94
C ALA A 20 29.02 -3.84 -37.87
N VAL A 21 28.25 -3.76 -38.96
CA VAL A 21 26.94 -3.08 -38.97
C VAL A 21 25.87 -3.87 -38.22
N MET A 22 25.90 -5.21 -38.23
CA MET A 22 25.01 -6.03 -37.38
C MET A 22 25.37 -5.97 -35.88
N LEU A 23 26.66 -5.79 -35.53
CA LEU A 23 27.09 -5.57 -34.15
C LEU A 23 26.73 -4.17 -33.63
N LEU A 24 26.54 -3.18 -34.51
CA LEU A 24 26.11 -1.82 -34.18
C LEU A 24 24.59 -1.58 -34.32
N ALA A 25 23.86 -2.51 -34.95
CA ALA A 25 22.40 -2.53 -35.02
C ALA A 25 21.75 -3.24 -33.80
N GLY A 26 22.54 -3.61 -32.80
CA GLY A 26 22.07 -3.80 -31.43
C GLY A 26 21.71 -2.45 -30.82
N CYS A 27 20.72 -1.77 -31.40
CA CYS A 27 20.02 -0.70 -30.70
C CYS A 27 19.48 -1.34 -29.42
N SER A 28 20.16 -1.09 -28.30
CA SER A 28 19.59 -1.26 -26.99
C SER A 28 18.32 -0.42 -26.97
N LYS A 29 17.17 -1.04 -27.29
CA LYS A 29 15.88 -0.51 -26.89
C LYS A 29 16.06 -0.31 -25.39
N HIS A 30 16.12 0.96 -24.97
CA HIS A 30 16.21 1.28 -23.56
C HIS A 30 14.96 0.65 -22.95
N GLU A 31 15.12 -0.46 -22.23
CA GLU A 31 13.99 -1.13 -21.60
C GLU A 31 13.41 -0.17 -20.58
N ILE A 32 12.16 0.20 -20.76
CA ILE A 32 11.45 1.06 -19.82
C ILE A 32 11.07 0.16 -18.65
N HIS A 33 11.71 0.39 -17.51
CA HIS A 33 11.45 -0.32 -16.27
C HIS A 33 10.35 0.40 -15.47
N PHE A 34 9.46 -0.37 -14.85
CA PHE A 34 8.46 0.15 -13.92
C PHE A 34 9.08 0.43 -12.54
N ILE A 35 10.11 -0.34 -12.18
CA ILE A 35 10.91 -0.13 -10.98
C ILE A 35 12.30 0.32 -11.44
N THR A 36 12.55 1.63 -11.36
CA THR A 36 13.84 2.20 -11.83
C THR A 36 15.00 1.89 -10.89
N ASP A 37 14.77 1.81 -9.57
CA ASP A 37 15.79 1.37 -8.62
C ASP A 37 16.15 -0.10 -8.83
N THR A 38 17.40 -0.34 -9.22
CA THR A 38 17.87 -1.69 -9.59
C THR A 38 17.98 -2.62 -8.39
N THR A 39 18.37 -2.11 -7.22
CA THR A 39 18.48 -2.90 -5.99
C THR A 39 17.09 -3.31 -5.51
N TYR A 40 16.14 -2.39 -5.54
CA TYR A 40 14.74 -2.68 -5.21
C TYR A 40 14.15 -3.69 -6.19
N ARG A 41 14.36 -3.51 -7.49
CA ARG A 41 13.88 -4.44 -8.53
C ARG A 41 14.40 -5.86 -8.32
N GLN A 42 15.71 -6.02 -8.06
CA GLN A 42 16.31 -7.33 -7.74
C GLN A 42 15.73 -7.96 -6.47
N GLN A 43 15.42 -7.14 -5.46
CA GLN A 43 14.76 -7.62 -4.25
C GLN A 43 13.34 -8.10 -4.53
N VAL A 44 12.57 -7.40 -5.38
CA VAL A 44 11.23 -7.82 -5.81
C VAL A 44 11.29 -9.14 -6.57
N GLU A 45 12.24 -9.31 -7.49
CA GLU A 45 12.47 -10.57 -8.21
C GLU A 45 12.77 -11.73 -7.25
N THR A 46 13.62 -11.49 -6.25
CA THR A 46 13.96 -12.47 -5.22
C THR A 46 12.73 -12.86 -4.38
N ASP A 47 11.96 -11.87 -3.94
CA ASP A 47 10.75 -12.09 -3.15
C ASP A 47 9.65 -12.80 -3.97
N PHE A 48 9.56 -12.51 -5.28
CA PHE A 48 8.69 -13.20 -6.23
C PHE A 48 9.07 -14.68 -6.37
N GLU A 49 10.36 -14.98 -6.55
CA GLU A 49 10.83 -16.36 -6.64
C GLU A 49 10.62 -17.15 -5.34
N ALA A 50 10.74 -16.49 -4.19
CA ALA A 50 10.37 -17.08 -2.90
C ALA A 50 8.86 -17.37 -2.83
N ALA A 51 8.01 -16.42 -3.24
CA ALA A 51 6.56 -16.61 -3.30
C ALA A 51 6.18 -17.76 -4.26
N ARG A 52 6.85 -17.85 -5.41
CA ARG A 52 6.59 -18.88 -6.42
C ARG A 52 6.76 -20.30 -5.86
N LYS A 53 7.77 -20.51 -5.03
CA LYS A 53 8.05 -21.80 -4.35
C LYS A 53 6.96 -22.23 -3.36
N LEU A 54 6.14 -21.32 -2.86
CA LEU A 54 5.07 -21.62 -1.90
C LEU A 54 3.81 -22.23 -2.56
N THR A 55 3.64 -22.08 -3.86
CA THR A 55 2.34 -22.29 -4.53
C THR A 55 2.08 -23.70 -5.07
N GLY A 56 3.06 -24.61 -4.94
CA GLY A 56 2.93 -26.03 -5.26
C GLY A 56 2.11 -26.32 -6.54
N ALA A 57 1.01 -27.05 -6.40
CA ALA A 57 0.17 -27.45 -7.52
C ALA A 57 -0.58 -26.30 -8.24
N ARG A 58 -0.74 -25.12 -7.63
CA ARG A 58 -1.39 -23.94 -8.27
C ARG A 58 -0.43 -23.08 -9.09
N GLN A 59 0.87 -23.36 -9.06
CA GLN A 59 1.89 -22.56 -9.73
C GLN A 59 1.55 -22.26 -11.20
N GLY A 60 1.04 -23.26 -11.95
CA GLY A 60 0.65 -23.09 -13.35
C GLY A 60 -0.53 -22.12 -13.56
N LYS A 61 -1.57 -22.19 -12.72
CA LYS A 61 -2.74 -21.30 -12.82
C LYS A 61 -2.42 -19.86 -12.41
N LEU A 62 -1.58 -19.69 -11.40
CA LEU A 62 -1.23 -18.39 -10.87
C LEU A 62 -0.14 -17.69 -11.72
N PHE A 63 0.95 -18.39 -12.02
CA PHE A 63 2.12 -17.78 -12.67
C PHE A 63 2.25 -18.09 -14.16
N GLY A 64 1.44 -18.99 -14.71
CA GLY A 64 1.46 -19.30 -16.15
C GLY A 64 1.18 -18.07 -17.03
N VAL A 65 0.50 -17.06 -16.48
CA VAL A 65 0.28 -15.76 -17.14
C VAL A 65 1.58 -15.04 -17.52
N MET A 66 2.67 -15.29 -16.79
CA MET A 66 3.99 -14.65 -17.02
C MET A 66 4.68 -15.11 -18.32
N ASN A 67 4.15 -16.16 -18.96
CA ASN A 67 4.61 -16.67 -20.26
C ASN A 67 3.90 -16.00 -21.44
N GLN A 68 2.91 -15.15 -21.19
CA GLN A 68 2.25 -14.35 -22.23
C GLN A 68 3.16 -13.18 -22.65
N ASP A 69 2.85 -12.61 -23.81
CA ASP A 69 3.49 -11.38 -24.26
C ASP A 69 3.15 -10.23 -23.30
N MET A 70 4.20 -9.59 -22.78
CA MET A 70 4.12 -8.56 -21.75
C MET A 70 5.28 -7.59 -21.89
N THR A 71 5.03 -6.30 -21.64
CA THR A 71 6.11 -5.31 -21.55
C THR A 71 6.97 -5.54 -20.30
N THR A 72 8.17 -4.96 -20.27
CA THR A 72 9.04 -4.98 -19.08
C THR A 72 8.30 -4.39 -17.86
N GLU A 73 7.60 -3.27 -18.04
CA GLU A 73 6.79 -2.66 -16.98
C GLU A 73 5.69 -3.60 -16.45
N GLU A 74 4.95 -4.27 -17.34
CA GLU A 74 3.90 -5.21 -16.94
C GLU A 74 4.48 -6.39 -16.16
N ARG A 75 5.64 -6.90 -16.60
CA ARG A 75 6.31 -8.03 -15.96
C ARG A 75 6.76 -7.67 -14.54
N GLU A 76 7.36 -6.51 -14.36
CA GLU A 76 7.81 -6.02 -13.05
C GLU A 76 6.64 -5.72 -12.11
N ALA A 77 5.57 -5.09 -12.62
CA ALA A 77 4.36 -4.86 -11.86
C ALA A 77 3.69 -6.18 -11.40
N MET A 78 3.67 -7.19 -12.26
CA MET A 78 3.18 -8.52 -11.91
C MET A 78 4.06 -9.22 -10.87
N MET A 79 5.39 -9.15 -11.02
CA MET A 79 6.31 -9.68 -10.00
C MET A 79 6.11 -9.01 -8.65
N PHE A 80 5.92 -7.67 -8.62
CA PHE A 80 5.61 -6.94 -7.41
C PHE A 80 4.31 -7.42 -6.75
N LEU A 81 3.22 -7.53 -7.51
CA LEU A 81 1.95 -8.04 -6.97
C LEU A 81 2.12 -9.46 -6.43
N PHE A 82 2.76 -10.36 -7.17
CA PHE A 82 2.96 -11.75 -6.77
C PHE A 82 3.89 -11.92 -5.57
N ALA A 83 4.93 -11.10 -5.45
CA ALA A 83 5.84 -11.13 -4.31
C ALA A 83 5.10 -10.79 -3.00
N TYR A 84 4.15 -9.87 -3.06
CA TYR A 84 3.58 -9.20 -1.89
C TYR A 84 2.07 -9.38 -1.68
N MET A 85 1.40 -10.18 -2.51
CA MET A 85 -0.01 -10.51 -2.29
C MET A 85 -0.23 -11.43 -1.08
N PRO A 86 -1.40 -11.33 -0.42
CA PRO A 86 -1.83 -12.28 0.61
C PRO A 86 -1.96 -13.72 0.11
N LEU A 87 -1.81 -14.68 1.03
CA LEU A 87 -1.91 -16.11 0.72
C LEU A 87 -3.29 -16.52 0.20
N ASN A 88 -4.38 -15.93 0.71
CA ASN A 88 -5.73 -16.21 0.23
C ASN A 88 -5.88 -15.80 -1.24
N ASP A 89 -5.31 -14.66 -1.66
CA ASP A 89 -5.39 -14.23 -3.06
C ASP A 89 -4.63 -15.18 -4.00
N MET A 90 -3.50 -15.72 -3.53
CA MET A 90 -2.76 -16.79 -4.22
C MET A 90 -3.55 -18.11 -4.31
N ALA A 91 -4.52 -18.34 -3.43
CA ALA A 91 -5.33 -19.56 -3.38
C ALA A 91 -6.65 -19.44 -4.17
N ASP A 92 -7.21 -18.23 -4.25
CA ASP A 92 -8.57 -18.02 -4.76
C ASP A 92 -8.62 -17.54 -6.22
N TYR A 93 -7.56 -16.86 -6.71
CA TYR A 93 -7.56 -16.21 -8.03
C TYR A 93 -6.46 -16.75 -8.96
N ASP A 94 -6.62 -16.52 -10.27
CA ASP A 94 -5.69 -16.95 -11.33
C ASP A 94 -4.89 -15.76 -11.87
N GLY A 95 -3.72 -16.02 -12.49
CA GLY A 95 -2.80 -14.98 -12.97
C GLY A 95 -3.42 -13.95 -13.92
N VAL A 96 -4.38 -14.36 -14.73
CA VAL A 96 -5.09 -13.49 -15.69
C VAL A 96 -5.86 -12.38 -14.97
N PHE A 97 -6.39 -12.63 -13.77
CA PHE A 97 -7.07 -11.62 -12.97
C PHE A 97 -6.12 -10.49 -12.58
N PHE A 98 -4.92 -10.84 -12.12
CA PHE A 98 -3.92 -9.85 -11.72
C PHE A 98 -3.35 -9.09 -12.91
N LEU A 99 -3.06 -9.77 -14.03
CA LEU A 99 -2.61 -9.11 -15.26
C LEU A 99 -3.64 -8.08 -15.76
N ARG A 100 -4.93 -8.40 -15.70
CA ARG A 100 -6.00 -7.45 -16.03
C ARG A 100 -5.96 -6.20 -15.14
N ASN A 101 -5.71 -6.36 -13.84
CA ASN A 101 -5.60 -5.24 -12.91
C ASN A 101 -4.35 -4.38 -13.16
N VAL A 102 -3.22 -4.98 -13.52
CA VAL A 102 -1.99 -4.27 -13.94
C VAL A 102 -2.27 -3.43 -15.19
N ARG A 103 -2.85 -4.05 -16.22
CA ARG A 103 -3.20 -3.36 -17.47
C ARG A 103 -4.17 -2.22 -17.26
N LEU A 104 -5.15 -2.36 -16.37
CA LEU A 104 -6.08 -1.27 -16.03
C LEU A 104 -5.39 -0.14 -15.27
N ALA A 105 -4.44 -0.43 -14.39
CA ALA A 105 -3.66 0.61 -13.72
C ALA A 105 -2.85 1.44 -14.74
N PHE A 106 -2.17 0.77 -15.68
CA PHE A 106 -1.42 1.46 -16.73
C PHE A 106 -2.34 2.17 -17.74
N ALA A 107 -3.49 1.60 -18.09
CA ALA A 107 -4.48 2.29 -18.91
C ALA A 107 -4.96 3.59 -18.24
N ALA A 108 -5.17 3.59 -16.92
CA ALA A 108 -5.49 4.81 -16.18
C ALA A 108 -4.33 5.82 -16.20
N ARG A 109 -3.09 5.35 -15.99
CA ARG A 109 -1.86 6.15 -16.09
C ARG A 109 -1.74 6.87 -17.45
N ASP A 110 -2.15 6.21 -18.53
CA ASP A 110 -2.05 6.75 -19.89
C ASP A 110 -3.26 7.60 -20.30
N THR A 111 -4.42 7.41 -19.67
CA THR A 111 -5.68 8.06 -20.04
C THR A 111 -5.83 9.45 -19.44
N PHE A 112 -5.40 9.64 -18.20
CA PHE A 112 -5.65 10.86 -17.43
C PHE A 112 -4.42 11.78 -17.39
N SER A 113 -4.63 13.09 -17.37
CA SER A 113 -3.58 14.10 -17.41
C SER A 113 -2.59 14.00 -16.24
N TRP A 114 -3.05 13.58 -15.07
CA TRP A 114 -2.24 13.35 -13.87
C TRP A 114 -1.48 12.02 -13.87
N GLY A 115 -1.79 11.07 -14.75
CA GLY A 115 -1.21 9.74 -14.68
C GLY A 115 0.32 9.74 -14.79
N LYS A 116 0.89 10.66 -15.57
CA LYS A 116 2.34 10.82 -15.75
C LYS A 116 3.02 11.69 -14.67
N THR A 117 2.26 12.35 -13.80
CA THR A 117 2.81 13.21 -12.73
C THR A 117 3.01 12.45 -11.42
N VAL A 118 2.37 11.29 -11.27
CA VAL A 118 2.50 10.43 -10.09
C VAL A 118 3.88 9.75 -10.09
N PRO A 119 4.68 9.90 -9.00
CA PRO A 119 5.94 9.18 -8.84
C PRO A 119 5.77 7.66 -8.86
N GLU A 120 6.76 6.93 -9.38
CA GLU A 120 6.66 5.47 -9.55
C GLU A 120 6.44 4.70 -8.25
N ASP A 121 7.03 5.15 -7.13
CA ASP A 121 6.88 4.54 -5.81
C ASP A 121 5.47 4.76 -5.26
N VAL A 122 4.94 5.97 -5.39
CA VAL A 122 3.56 6.31 -5.02
C VAL A 122 2.57 5.49 -5.86
N PHE A 123 2.79 5.40 -7.18
CA PHE A 123 1.97 4.58 -8.07
C PHE A 123 2.00 3.10 -7.69
N ARG A 124 3.20 2.55 -7.45
CA ARG A 124 3.43 1.14 -7.10
C ARG A 124 2.73 0.73 -5.81
N HIS A 125 2.69 1.60 -4.81
CA HIS A 125 2.09 1.28 -3.51
C HIS A 125 0.60 1.68 -3.39
N PHE A 126 0.13 2.65 -4.18
CA PHE A 126 -1.19 3.26 -3.94
C PHE A 126 -2.08 3.42 -5.18
N VAL A 127 -1.66 2.95 -6.36
CA VAL A 127 -2.50 2.77 -7.55
C VAL A 127 -2.49 1.33 -8.02
N LEU A 128 -1.30 0.76 -8.23
CA LEU A 128 -1.12 -0.60 -8.74
C LEU A 128 -1.88 -1.66 -7.94
N PRO A 129 -1.84 -1.69 -6.59
CA PRO A 129 -2.47 -2.75 -5.81
C PRO A 129 -3.99 -2.81 -6.02
N TYR A 130 -4.45 -4.00 -6.39
CA TYR A 130 -5.85 -4.30 -6.65
C TYR A 130 -6.68 -4.37 -5.36
N ARG A 131 -6.03 -4.69 -4.23
CA ARG A 131 -6.63 -4.82 -2.90
C ARG A 131 -6.42 -3.55 -2.09
N VAL A 132 -7.40 -3.23 -1.25
CA VAL A 132 -7.33 -2.13 -0.28
C VAL A 132 -7.25 -2.67 1.15
N ASN A 133 -8.11 -3.64 1.50
CA ASN A 133 -8.26 -4.18 2.85
C ASN A 133 -8.48 -5.70 2.84
N ASN A 134 -9.48 -6.21 3.57
CA ASN A 134 -9.86 -7.60 3.71
C ASN A 134 -11.06 -7.99 2.83
N GLU A 135 -11.38 -7.19 1.80
CA GLU A 135 -12.51 -7.43 0.90
C GLU A 135 -12.32 -8.67 0.01
N ASN A 136 -13.42 -9.28 -0.42
CA ASN A 136 -13.36 -10.19 -1.56
C ASN A 136 -12.99 -9.40 -2.82
N LEU A 137 -12.15 -9.97 -3.68
CA LEU A 137 -11.79 -9.30 -4.94
C LEU A 137 -12.86 -9.54 -6.00
N ASP A 138 -13.08 -8.53 -6.82
CA ASP A 138 -13.98 -8.58 -7.97
C ASP A 138 -13.43 -7.76 -9.15
N SER A 139 -14.27 -7.51 -10.15
CA SER A 139 -13.90 -6.75 -11.35
C SER A 139 -14.14 -5.24 -11.24
N ALA A 140 -14.30 -4.70 -10.03
CA ALA A 140 -14.64 -3.29 -9.78
C ALA A 140 -13.78 -2.31 -10.54
N ARG A 141 -12.45 -2.47 -10.52
CA ARG A 141 -11.51 -1.57 -11.22
C ARG A 141 -11.89 -1.37 -12.70
N ALA A 142 -12.32 -2.41 -13.39
CA ALA A 142 -12.71 -2.33 -14.80
C ALA A 142 -14.04 -1.58 -14.98
N VAL A 143 -15.02 -1.83 -14.10
CA VAL A 143 -16.33 -1.18 -14.12
C VAL A 143 -16.19 0.30 -13.79
N PHE A 144 -15.44 0.62 -12.74
CA PHE A 144 -15.24 1.98 -12.23
C PHE A 144 -14.47 2.83 -13.24
N PHE A 145 -13.39 2.29 -13.82
CA PHE A 145 -12.64 2.99 -14.87
C PHE A 145 -13.58 3.41 -16.03
N ARG A 146 -14.40 2.47 -16.52
CA ARG A 146 -15.35 2.76 -17.61
C ARG A 146 -16.39 3.82 -17.24
N GLU A 147 -16.97 3.75 -16.04
CA GLU A 147 -18.00 4.69 -15.59
C GLU A 147 -17.45 6.08 -15.26
N LEU A 148 -16.23 6.17 -14.75
CA LEU A 148 -15.64 7.42 -14.26
C LEU A 148 -14.93 8.22 -15.37
N ILE A 149 -14.37 7.57 -16.41
CA ILE A 149 -13.73 8.28 -17.55
C ILE A 149 -14.55 9.48 -18.04
N PRO A 150 -15.85 9.36 -18.42
CA PRO A 150 -16.60 10.48 -18.96
C PRO A 150 -16.82 11.62 -17.96
N ARG A 151 -16.73 11.34 -16.65
CA ARG A 151 -16.91 12.33 -15.58
C ARG A 151 -15.62 13.11 -15.31
N VAL A 152 -14.47 12.43 -15.32
CA VAL A 152 -13.23 13.01 -14.76
C VAL A 152 -12.12 13.31 -15.76
N LYS A 153 -12.23 12.83 -17.01
CA LYS A 153 -11.11 12.91 -17.99
C LYS A 153 -10.54 14.30 -18.21
N ASN A 154 -11.38 15.34 -18.16
CA ASN A 154 -11.00 16.71 -18.45
C ASN A 154 -10.87 17.58 -17.18
N LEU A 155 -10.90 16.97 -16.01
CA LEU A 155 -10.77 17.67 -14.73
C LEU A 155 -9.29 17.77 -14.29
N THR A 156 -9.04 18.63 -13.31
CA THR A 156 -7.77 18.59 -12.56
C THR A 156 -7.74 17.34 -11.68
N MET A 157 -6.56 16.94 -11.18
CA MET A 157 -6.45 15.78 -10.28
C MET A 157 -7.32 15.95 -9.02
N LYS A 158 -7.33 17.17 -8.46
CA LYS A 158 -8.16 17.54 -7.31
C LYS A 158 -9.65 17.42 -7.62
N ASP A 159 -10.12 18.07 -8.68
CA ASP A 159 -11.53 18.08 -9.05
C ASP A 159 -12.01 16.68 -9.44
N ALA A 160 -11.14 15.88 -10.07
CA ALA A 160 -11.39 14.47 -10.33
C ALA A 160 -11.57 13.66 -9.05
N ALA A 161 -10.74 13.88 -8.02
CA ALA A 161 -10.89 13.18 -6.74
C ALA A 161 -12.22 13.50 -6.05
N LEU A 162 -12.64 14.78 -6.07
CA LEU A 162 -13.94 15.21 -5.55
C LEU A 162 -15.09 14.59 -6.34
N GLU A 163 -15.01 14.63 -7.67
CA GLU A 163 -16.02 14.07 -8.57
C GLU A 163 -16.15 12.54 -8.44
N VAL A 164 -15.05 11.82 -8.24
CA VAL A 164 -15.07 10.39 -7.91
C VAL A 164 -15.82 10.16 -6.60
N ASN A 165 -15.58 10.97 -5.57
CA ASN A 165 -16.27 10.81 -4.29
C ASN A 165 -17.77 11.12 -4.38
N HIS A 166 -18.16 12.12 -5.19
CA HIS A 166 -19.55 12.35 -5.56
C HIS A 166 -20.18 11.14 -6.25
N TRP A 167 -19.49 10.56 -7.25
CA TRP A 167 -19.94 9.31 -7.87
C TRP A 167 -20.07 8.18 -6.85
N CYS A 168 -19.15 8.06 -5.89
CA CYS A 168 -19.23 7.04 -4.85
C CYS A 168 -20.49 7.18 -3.98
N HIS A 169 -20.81 8.42 -3.58
CA HIS A 169 -22.03 8.73 -2.83
C HIS A 169 -23.33 8.39 -3.60
N GLU A 170 -23.31 8.53 -4.93
CA GLU A 170 -24.45 8.11 -5.78
C GLU A 170 -24.66 6.58 -5.77
N LYS A 171 -23.64 5.78 -5.40
CA LYS A 171 -23.69 4.32 -5.45
C LYS A 171 -24.00 3.69 -4.10
N ILE A 172 -23.40 4.18 -3.02
CA ILE A 172 -23.48 3.57 -1.70
C ILE A 172 -23.64 4.61 -0.59
N ASN A 173 -24.36 4.24 0.47
CA ASN A 173 -24.54 5.04 1.68
C ASN A 173 -24.13 4.27 2.95
N TYR A 174 -23.86 5.00 4.03
CA TYR A 174 -23.49 4.40 5.29
C TYR A 174 -24.61 3.53 5.89
N GLN A 175 -24.28 2.28 6.21
CA GLN A 175 -25.08 1.42 7.07
C GLN A 175 -24.17 0.46 7.82
N GLY A 176 -24.39 0.27 9.12
CA GLY A 176 -23.65 -0.72 9.92
C GLY A 176 -23.80 -2.14 9.36
N THR A 177 -22.67 -2.83 9.16
CA THR A 177 -22.58 -4.21 8.67
C THR A 177 -21.66 -5.06 9.57
N ASP A 178 -21.38 -6.31 9.18
CA ASP A 178 -20.42 -7.16 9.86
C ASP A 178 -18.96 -6.70 9.63
N SER A 179 -18.01 -7.30 10.37
CA SER A 179 -16.60 -6.90 10.34
C SER A 179 -15.85 -7.26 9.05
N ARG A 180 -16.44 -8.07 8.17
CA ARG A 180 -15.88 -8.40 6.86
C ARG A 180 -16.32 -7.35 5.86
N THR A 181 -15.34 -6.76 5.18
CA THR A 181 -15.62 -5.77 4.13
C THR A 181 -16.13 -6.50 2.89
N ILE A 182 -17.31 -6.15 2.38
CA ILE A 182 -17.80 -6.67 1.10
C ILE A 182 -17.00 -6.09 -0.07
N SER A 183 -17.02 -6.79 -1.21
CA SER A 183 -16.32 -6.32 -2.41
C SER A 183 -16.95 -5.03 -2.96
N PRO A 184 -16.22 -4.19 -3.71
CA PRO A 184 -16.79 -2.92 -4.19
C PRO A 184 -18.01 -3.09 -5.10
N LEU A 185 -18.06 -4.09 -5.99
CA LEU A 185 -19.29 -4.39 -6.75
C LEU A 185 -20.38 -4.98 -5.87
N GLY A 186 -20.01 -5.75 -4.84
CA GLY A 186 -20.95 -6.20 -3.80
C GLY A 186 -21.63 -5.03 -3.11
N ALA A 187 -20.88 -3.98 -2.79
CA ALA A 187 -21.39 -2.76 -2.18
C ALA A 187 -22.37 -2.01 -3.10
N ILE A 188 -22.16 -2.00 -4.43
CA ILE A 188 -23.15 -1.48 -5.38
C ILE A 188 -24.45 -2.30 -5.34
N CYS A 189 -24.34 -3.63 -5.26
CA CYS A 189 -25.52 -4.50 -5.22
C CYS A 189 -26.35 -4.30 -3.95
N THR A 190 -25.71 -4.01 -2.81
CA THR A 190 -26.40 -3.71 -1.55
C THR A 190 -26.82 -2.24 -1.44
N ALA A 191 -26.13 -1.34 -2.15
CA ALA A 191 -26.22 0.12 -2.04
C ALA A 191 -25.86 0.69 -0.65
N TYR A 192 -25.19 -0.10 0.19
CA TYR A 192 -24.75 0.33 1.52
C TYR A 192 -23.51 -0.41 2.03
N GLY A 193 -22.83 0.18 3.00
CA GLY A 193 -21.74 -0.44 3.77
C GLY A 193 -21.29 0.45 4.94
N ARG A 194 -20.50 -0.09 5.89
CA ARG A 194 -19.89 0.72 6.96
C ARG A 194 -18.68 1.49 6.44
N CYS A 195 -18.03 2.25 7.32
CA CYS A 195 -16.84 3.06 6.99
C CYS A 195 -15.72 2.25 6.29
N GLY A 196 -15.55 0.96 6.60
CA GLY A 196 -14.57 0.09 5.94
C GLY A 196 -14.91 -0.22 4.48
N GLU A 197 -16.18 -0.49 4.18
CA GLU A 197 -16.72 -0.71 2.85
C GLU A 197 -16.64 0.56 2.02
N GLU A 198 -17.12 1.68 2.57
CA GLU A 198 -17.14 2.97 1.87
C GLU A 198 -15.72 3.43 1.50
N SER A 199 -14.77 3.30 2.43
CA SER A 199 -13.38 3.68 2.18
C SER A 199 -12.63 2.68 1.28
N THR A 200 -12.97 1.40 1.30
CA THR A 200 -12.49 0.41 0.32
C THR A 200 -13.02 0.72 -1.08
N PHE A 201 -14.31 1.05 -1.18
CA PHE A 201 -14.99 1.41 -2.41
C PHE A 201 -14.38 2.68 -3.03
N THR A 202 -14.26 3.74 -2.23
CA THR A 202 -13.75 5.04 -2.65
C THR A 202 -12.28 4.96 -3.05
N ALA A 203 -11.43 4.27 -2.27
CA ALA A 203 -10.05 4.05 -2.66
C ALA A 203 -9.95 3.25 -3.98
N THR A 204 -10.80 2.24 -4.18
CA THR A 204 -10.84 1.48 -5.43
C THR A 204 -11.25 2.36 -6.62
N ALA A 205 -12.23 3.24 -6.44
CA ALA A 205 -12.70 4.17 -7.46
C ALA A 205 -11.63 5.20 -7.86
N LEU A 206 -10.94 5.80 -6.89
CA LEU A 206 -9.82 6.71 -7.14
C LEU A 206 -8.67 6.02 -7.88
N ARG A 207 -8.28 4.82 -7.43
CA ARG A 207 -7.25 4.02 -8.09
C ARG A 207 -7.64 3.60 -9.51
N ALA A 208 -8.93 3.35 -9.76
CA ALA A 208 -9.43 3.02 -11.09
C ALA A 208 -9.20 4.16 -12.09
N VAL A 209 -9.14 5.42 -11.63
CA VAL A 209 -8.80 6.59 -12.45
C VAL A 209 -7.35 7.07 -12.26
N GLY A 210 -6.48 6.23 -11.71
CA GLY A 210 -5.05 6.51 -11.60
C GLY A 210 -4.68 7.55 -10.54
N ILE A 211 -5.61 7.94 -9.65
CA ILE A 211 -5.33 8.79 -8.50
C ILE A 211 -4.81 7.88 -7.37
N PRO A 212 -3.59 8.09 -6.84
CA PRO A 212 -3.09 7.30 -5.73
C PRO A 212 -3.96 7.52 -4.51
N ALA A 213 -4.46 6.42 -3.95
CA ALA A 213 -5.36 6.49 -2.80
C ALA A 213 -5.04 5.38 -1.81
N ARG A 214 -5.23 5.67 -0.53
CA ARG A 214 -5.08 4.69 0.55
C ARG A 214 -6.19 4.85 1.56
N GLN A 215 -6.62 3.72 2.08
CA GLN A 215 -7.53 3.68 3.20
C GLN A 215 -6.77 3.93 4.48
N VAL A 216 -7.31 4.81 5.31
CA VAL A 216 -6.69 5.29 6.53
C VAL A 216 -7.62 4.98 7.70
N TYR A 217 -7.03 4.57 8.83
CA TYR A 217 -7.77 4.04 9.96
C TYR A 217 -7.31 4.63 11.27
N THR A 218 -8.28 5.01 12.10
CA THR A 218 -8.11 5.01 13.54
C THR A 218 -8.70 3.71 14.10
N PRO A 219 -7.88 2.75 14.56
CA PRO A 219 -8.38 1.43 14.92
C PRO A 219 -9.32 1.46 16.13
N ARG A 220 -9.16 2.47 17.01
CA ARG A 220 -10.02 2.82 18.13
C ARG A 220 -9.92 4.31 18.41
N TRP A 221 -11.01 4.95 18.79
CA TRP A 221 -10.95 6.32 19.32
C TRP A 221 -10.49 6.32 20.78
N ALA A 222 -9.82 7.39 21.21
CA ALA A 222 -9.44 7.56 22.61
C ALA A 222 -10.56 8.13 23.49
N HIS A 223 -11.63 8.64 22.88
CA HIS A 223 -12.64 9.44 23.56
C HIS A 223 -14.07 8.86 23.46
N VAL A 224 -14.24 7.74 22.74
CA VAL A 224 -15.53 7.03 22.60
C VAL A 224 -15.27 5.60 22.13
N ASP A 225 -16.17 4.67 22.48
CA ASP A 225 -16.14 3.30 21.99
C ASP A 225 -16.58 3.22 20.52
N ASP A 226 -15.64 3.41 19.62
CA ASP A 226 -15.80 3.16 18.18
C ASP A 226 -14.42 3.18 17.48
N ASN A 227 -14.42 3.00 16.18
CA ASN A 227 -13.30 3.21 15.28
C ASN A 227 -13.75 4.05 14.07
N HIS A 228 -12.84 4.37 13.17
CA HIS A 228 -13.23 4.99 11.90
C HIS A 228 -12.22 4.72 10.79
N ALA A 229 -12.72 4.73 9.56
CA ALA A 229 -11.95 4.55 8.34
C ALA A 229 -12.36 5.59 7.31
N TRP A 230 -11.38 6.19 6.63
CA TRP A 230 -11.58 7.16 5.57
C TRP A 230 -10.51 6.97 4.48
N VAL A 231 -10.41 7.91 3.53
CA VAL A 231 -9.46 7.83 2.42
C VAL A 231 -8.53 9.03 2.40
N GLU A 232 -7.25 8.79 2.12
CA GLU A 232 -6.34 9.82 1.64
C GLU A 232 -6.09 9.61 0.14
N ALA A 233 -6.16 10.70 -0.61
CA ALA A 233 -5.77 10.79 -2.01
C ALA A 233 -4.49 11.62 -2.14
N TRP A 234 -3.56 11.18 -2.98
CA TRP A 234 -2.37 11.95 -3.30
C TRP A 234 -2.70 12.90 -4.44
N ILE A 235 -2.63 14.20 -4.18
CA ILE A 235 -2.96 15.28 -5.11
C ILE A 235 -1.73 16.17 -5.25
N ASP A 236 -1.15 16.18 -6.45
CA ASP A 236 -0.08 17.10 -6.84
C ASP A 236 1.07 17.21 -5.82
N GLY A 237 1.58 16.07 -5.32
CA GLY A 237 2.68 16.05 -4.35
C GLY A 237 2.28 15.86 -2.89
N LYS A 238 0.98 15.90 -2.55
CA LYS A 238 0.52 15.91 -1.16
C LYS A 238 -0.61 14.93 -0.92
N TRP A 239 -0.56 14.22 0.21
CA TRP A 239 -1.69 13.45 0.71
C TRP A 239 -2.74 14.40 1.31
N GLN A 240 -3.99 14.25 0.89
CA GLN A 240 -5.15 14.97 1.41
C GLN A 240 -6.27 13.98 1.70
N PHE A 241 -6.97 14.15 2.82
CA PHE A 241 -8.04 13.25 3.22
C PHE A 241 -9.40 13.66 2.64
N LEU A 242 -10.32 12.70 2.55
CA LEU A 242 -11.73 12.90 2.26
C LEU A 242 -12.56 11.85 3.00
N GLY A 243 -13.79 12.22 3.37
CA GLY A 243 -14.79 11.24 3.81
C GLY A 243 -15.18 10.33 2.66
N ALA A 244 -15.21 9.03 2.90
CA ALA A 244 -15.44 8.05 1.85
C ALA A 244 -16.94 7.93 1.56
N CYS A 245 -17.35 8.16 0.31
CA CYS A 245 -18.77 8.26 -0.08
C CYS A 245 -19.51 9.42 0.62
N GLU A 246 -18.75 10.37 1.20
CA GLU A 246 -19.23 11.55 1.90
C GLU A 246 -18.72 12.79 1.15
N PRO A 247 -19.48 13.33 0.19
CA PRO A 247 -18.99 14.37 -0.71
C PRO A 247 -18.97 15.72 0.00
N ALA A 248 -17.82 16.04 0.61
CA ALA A 248 -17.50 17.37 1.08
C ALA A 248 -17.15 18.31 -0.09
N PRO A 249 -17.35 19.64 0.04
CA PRO A 249 -17.07 20.59 -1.04
C PRO A 249 -15.57 20.74 -1.34
N ASP A 250 -14.69 20.32 -0.43
CA ASP A 250 -13.25 20.31 -0.65
C ASP A 250 -12.58 19.14 0.11
N LEU A 251 -11.34 18.83 -0.28
CA LEU A 251 -10.45 17.91 0.42
C LEU A 251 -10.06 18.45 1.79
N ASN A 252 -9.58 17.55 2.65
CA ASN A 252 -9.30 17.79 4.06
C ASN A 252 -10.54 18.28 4.84
N GLN A 253 -11.71 17.81 4.45
CA GLN A 253 -12.97 18.03 5.15
C GLN A 253 -13.70 16.69 5.35
N GLY A 254 -14.30 16.55 6.52
CA GLY A 254 -15.03 15.36 6.94
C GLY A 254 -15.48 15.53 8.38
N TRP A 255 -16.60 14.91 8.76
CA TRP A 255 -17.15 15.04 10.12
C TRP A 255 -16.16 14.52 11.18
N PHE A 256 -15.30 13.57 10.82
CA PHE A 256 -14.28 12.98 11.68
C PHE A 256 -13.04 13.87 11.87
N ALA A 257 -12.88 14.98 11.12
CA ALA A 257 -11.68 15.80 11.16
C ALA A 257 -11.40 16.38 12.57
N GLY A 258 -12.45 16.83 13.27
CA GLY A 258 -12.34 17.27 14.66
C GLY A 258 -11.98 16.13 15.64
N PRO A 259 -12.75 15.02 15.66
CA PRO A 259 -12.40 13.83 16.43
C PRO A 259 -10.97 13.30 16.21
N ALA A 260 -10.47 13.34 14.96
CA ALA A 260 -9.14 12.88 14.56
C ALA A 260 -7.99 13.61 15.27
N LEU A 261 -8.18 14.86 15.72
CA LEU A 261 -7.18 15.61 16.47
C LEU A 261 -6.80 14.98 17.82
N ARG A 262 -7.60 14.03 18.32
CA ARG A 262 -7.44 13.35 19.62
C ARG A 262 -7.25 11.85 19.48
N THR A 263 -6.92 11.36 18.29
CA THR A 263 -6.62 9.94 18.13
C THR A 263 -5.20 9.62 18.58
N MET A 264 -5.00 8.37 19.00
CA MET A 264 -3.71 7.84 19.45
C MET A 264 -3.00 7.05 18.35
N MET A 265 -3.70 6.76 17.25
CA MET A 265 -3.15 6.03 16.11
C MET A 265 -3.95 6.34 14.85
N VAL A 266 -3.25 6.73 13.80
CA VAL A 266 -3.78 6.69 12.43
C VAL A 266 -2.82 5.86 11.60
N HIS A 267 -3.31 4.83 10.92
CA HIS A 267 -2.44 3.98 10.11
C HIS A 267 -3.06 3.58 8.78
N THR A 268 -2.20 3.12 7.89
CA THR A 268 -2.54 2.44 6.64
C THR A 268 -1.56 1.29 6.41
N ASN A 269 -1.88 0.39 5.48
CA ASN A 269 -0.96 -0.65 5.02
C ASN A 269 -0.52 -0.33 3.59
N ALA A 270 0.78 -0.40 3.33
CA ALA A 270 1.36 -0.31 2.00
C ALA A 270 1.94 -1.67 1.61
N PHE A 271 1.39 -2.30 0.56
CA PHE A 271 1.88 -3.60 0.08
C PHE A 271 3.31 -3.48 -0.44
N GLY A 272 4.11 -4.52 -0.21
CA GLY A 272 5.53 -4.56 -0.58
C GLY A 272 6.47 -3.90 0.44
N ARG A 273 7.75 -3.89 0.07
CA ARG A 273 8.81 -3.25 0.89
C ARG A 273 8.71 -1.74 0.71
N TYR A 274 8.03 -1.08 1.63
CA TYR A 274 7.82 0.36 1.53
C TYR A 274 9.11 1.14 1.85
N GLN A 275 9.49 2.07 0.96
CA GLN A 275 10.68 2.94 1.10
C GLN A 275 10.33 4.43 0.91
N GLY A 276 9.05 4.79 1.02
CA GLY A 276 8.60 6.18 0.92
C GLY A 276 8.90 7.00 2.18
N THR A 277 8.37 8.22 2.22
CA THR A 277 8.69 9.20 3.27
C THR A 277 7.94 8.98 4.58
N GLU A 278 6.83 8.24 4.55
CA GLU A 278 5.97 8.04 5.70
C GLU A 278 6.63 7.14 6.74
N LYS A 279 6.39 7.45 8.03
CA LYS A 279 6.97 6.69 9.13
C LYS A 279 6.45 5.26 9.12
N VAL A 280 7.35 4.29 9.05
CA VAL A 280 7.01 2.87 9.14
C VAL A 280 6.82 2.51 10.60
N LEU A 281 5.59 2.15 10.98
CA LEU A 281 5.27 1.63 12.31
C LEU A 281 5.82 0.21 12.48
N LYS A 282 5.64 -0.64 11.46
CA LYS A 282 6.16 -2.00 11.43
C LYS A 282 6.24 -2.52 10.00
N SER A 283 7.36 -3.15 9.65
CA SER A 283 7.51 -3.90 8.41
C SER A 283 7.13 -5.36 8.61
N TYR A 284 6.35 -5.90 7.69
CA TYR A 284 6.03 -7.32 7.56
C TYR A 284 6.55 -7.82 6.21
N ASP A 285 6.55 -9.13 6.00
CA ASP A 285 7.05 -9.75 4.77
C ASP A 285 6.34 -9.29 3.50
N LYS A 286 5.05 -8.93 3.62
CA LYS A 286 4.17 -8.62 2.48
C LYS A 286 3.71 -7.16 2.42
N PHE A 287 3.85 -6.41 3.51
CA PHE A 287 3.43 -5.03 3.58
C PHE A 287 4.13 -4.30 4.72
N ALA A 288 4.15 -2.98 4.66
CA ALA A 288 4.49 -2.13 5.79
C ALA A 288 3.23 -1.48 6.36
N ARG A 289 3.12 -1.41 7.69
CA ARG A 289 2.14 -0.56 8.36
C ARG A 289 2.77 0.81 8.59
N LEU A 290 2.12 1.86 8.11
CA LEU A 290 2.61 3.23 8.19
C LEU A 290 1.87 3.96 9.31
N ASN A 291 2.59 4.76 10.10
CA ASN A 291 2.01 5.68 11.07
C ASN A 291 1.78 7.04 10.40
N LEU A 292 0.51 7.39 10.23
CA LEU A 292 0.06 8.64 9.60
C LEU A 292 -0.44 9.66 10.61
N LEU A 293 -0.33 9.36 11.91
CA LEU A 293 -0.92 10.16 12.98
C LEU A 293 -0.49 11.62 12.95
N GLY A 294 0.77 11.89 12.61
CA GLY A 294 1.32 13.24 12.52
C GLY A 294 0.64 14.15 11.49
N ASN A 295 -0.16 13.59 10.57
CA ASN A 295 -0.99 14.38 9.64
C ASN A 295 -2.27 14.92 10.29
N TYR A 296 -2.69 14.34 11.42
CA TYR A 296 -3.99 14.60 12.05
C TYR A 296 -3.87 15.18 13.45
N ALA A 297 -2.89 14.74 14.24
CA ALA A 297 -2.77 15.12 15.64
C ALA A 297 -1.30 15.36 16.02
N PRO A 298 -1.03 16.18 17.06
CA PRO A 298 0.29 16.26 17.66
C PRO A 298 0.74 14.88 18.14
N THR A 299 2.00 14.53 17.85
CA THR A 299 2.59 13.26 18.28
C THR A 299 3.78 13.45 19.20
N ARG A 300 4.03 12.45 20.04
CA ARG A 300 5.26 12.33 20.84
C ARG A 300 5.80 10.92 20.73
N GLN A 301 7.13 10.80 20.68
CA GLN A 301 7.80 9.52 20.86
C GLN A 301 7.97 9.26 22.36
N ILE A 302 7.49 8.10 22.81
CA ILE A 302 7.65 7.61 24.19
C ILE A 302 8.59 6.41 24.21
N ALA A 303 9.30 6.25 25.33
CA ALA A 303 10.16 5.09 25.58
C ALA A 303 9.62 4.24 26.74
N VAL A 304 9.67 2.92 26.60
CA VAL A 304 9.41 1.96 27.68
C VAL A 304 10.68 1.16 27.89
N LYS A 305 11.28 1.28 29.07
CA LYS A 305 12.43 0.49 29.48
C LYS A 305 11.96 -0.68 30.33
N VAL A 306 12.22 -1.90 29.88
CA VAL A 306 11.87 -3.14 30.59
C VAL A 306 13.10 -3.69 31.30
N THR A 307 12.93 -4.00 32.59
CA THR A 307 13.98 -4.58 33.43
C THR A 307 13.55 -5.92 34.01
N GLY A 308 14.51 -6.83 34.21
CA GLY A 308 14.31 -8.06 34.96
C GLY A 308 14.20 -7.78 36.46
N SER A 309 13.79 -8.80 37.22
CA SER A 309 13.75 -8.73 38.69
C SER A 309 15.12 -8.54 39.34
N ASP A 310 16.21 -8.80 38.60
CA ASP A 310 17.59 -8.50 39.01
C ASP A 310 18.03 -7.06 38.66
N GLY A 311 17.11 -6.23 38.16
CA GLY A 311 17.35 -4.83 37.78
C GLY A 311 18.10 -4.65 36.47
N LYS A 312 18.43 -5.74 35.75
CA LYS A 312 19.11 -5.65 34.45
C LYS A 312 18.12 -5.36 33.34
N GLN A 313 18.59 -4.70 32.28
CA GLN A 313 17.81 -4.50 31.07
C GLN A 313 17.40 -5.84 30.45
N LEU A 314 16.20 -5.89 29.89
CA LEU A 314 15.63 -7.11 29.34
C LEU A 314 15.36 -6.95 27.83
N PRO A 315 16.36 -7.25 26.97
CA PRO A 315 16.18 -7.33 25.52
C PRO A 315 15.20 -8.43 25.13
N GLY A 316 14.47 -8.22 24.03
CA GLY A 316 13.54 -9.23 23.51
C GLY A 316 12.21 -9.35 24.27
N ALA A 317 11.98 -8.53 25.30
CA ALA A 317 10.68 -8.41 25.95
C ALA A 317 9.66 -7.80 24.97
N THR A 318 8.42 -8.26 25.05
CA THR A 318 7.31 -7.72 24.26
C THR A 318 6.64 -6.59 25.03
N VAL A 319 6.39 -5.46 24.36
CA VAL A 319 5.70 -4.31 24.93
C VAL A 319 4.48 -3.98 24.07
N ASP A 320 3.30 -4.04 24.69
CA ASP A 320 2.01 -3.68 24.11
C ASP A 320 1.58 -2.30 24.59
N PHE A 321 1.33 -1.40 23.64
CA PHE A 321 0.79 -0.07 23.87
C PHE A 321 -0.72 -0.10 23.64
N GLY A 322 -1.47 -0.29 24.73
CA GLY A 322 -2.92 -0.49 24.73
C GLY A 322 -3.71 0.81 24.92
N LEU A 323 -4.81 0.94 24.19
CA LEU A 323 -5.81 1.98 24.37
C LEU A 323 -7.10 1.38 24.93
N TYR A 324 -7.64 1.99 25.98
CA TYR A 324 -8.93 1.55 26.52
C TYR A 324 -10.07 1.90 25.56
N ASN A 325 -10.80 0.88 25.09
CA ASN A 325 -11.96 1.03 24.21
C ASN A 325 -12.77 -0.29 24.24
N TYR A 326 -14.10 -0.26 24.20
CA TYR A 326 -14.96 -1.47 24.29
C TYR A 326 -14.65 -2.37 25.48
N ALA A 327 -14.32 -1.78 26.64
CA ALA A 327 -13.89 -2.49 27.85
C ALA A 327 -12.67 -3.42 27.67
N GLU A 328 -11.87 -3.21 26.62
CA GLU A 328 -10.58 -3.87 26.38
C GLU A 328 -9.43 -2.85 26.32
N PHE A 329 -8.19 -3.31 26.55
CA PHE A 329 -7.00 -2.55 26.21
C PHE A 329 -6.52 -2.97 24.83
N TYR A 330 -7.06 -2.33 23.79
CA TYR A 330 -6.74 -2.63 22.41
C TYR A 330 -5.30 -2.22 22.08
N THR A 331 -4.47 -3.17 21.65
CA THR A 331 -3.07 -2.92 21.27
C THR A 331 -2.99 -2.06 20.01
N LEU A 332 -2.62 -0.78 20.16
CA LEU A 332 -2.32 0.12 19.04
C LEU A 332 -1.01 -0.26 18.35
N HIS A 333 -0.01 -0.63 19.15
CA HIS A 333 1.30 -1.05 18.68
C HIS A 333 1.91 -2.09 19.61
N ARG A 334 2.62 -3.05 19.02
CA ARG A 334 3.42 -4.05 19.73
C ARG A 334 4.87 -3.92 19.28
N ALA A 335 5.75 -3.63 20.21
CA ALA A 335 7.19 -3.52 20.01
C ALA A 335 7.94 -4.63 20.76
N THR A 336 9.17 -4.87 20.34
CA THR A 336 10.13 -5.72 21.05
C THR A 336 11.26 -4.83 21.55
N THR A 337 11.69 -5.02 22.80
CA THR A 337 12.78 -4.24 23.38
C THR A 337 14.12 -4.52 22.71
N ASP A 338 14.92 -3.47 22.52
CA ASP A 338 16.28 -3.54 21.99
C ASP A 338 17.29 -4.09 23.01
N GLU A 339 18.58 -4.07 22.65
CA GLU A 339 19.68 -4.49 23.53
C GLU A 339 19.77 -3.71 24.85
N ASN A 340 19.18 -2.51 24.93
CA ASN A 340 19.10 -1.68 26.13
C ASN A 340 17.80 -1.91 26.93
N GLY A 341 16.98 -2.87 26.51
CA GLY A 341 15.66 -3.12 27.09
C GLY A 341 14.64 -2.05 26.74
N ILE A 342 14.82 -1.28 25.67
CA ILE A 342 13.97 -0.14 25.32
C ILE A 342 13.05 -0.49 24.13
N ALA A 343 11.76 -0.18 24.28
CA ALA A 343 10.78 -0.17 23.21
C ALA A 343 10.28 1.27 22.97
N LEU A 344 10.18 1.67 21.71
CA LEU A 344 9.74 3.01 21.31
C LEU A 344 8.37 2.97 20.64
N PHE A 345 7.58 4.01 20.86
CA PHE A 345 6.32 4.20 20.16
C PHE A 345 6.04 5.70 19.94
N GLU A 346 5.66 6.08 18.72
CA GLU A 346 5.19 7.44 18.44
C GLU A 346 3.66 7.44 18.37
N THR A 347 3.03 8.21 19.25
CA THR A 347 1.56 8.20 19.45
C THR A 347 1.03 9.58 19.80
N GLY A 348 -0.29 9.68 19.90
CA GLY A 348 -1.00 10.93 20.19
C GLY A 348 -0.91 11.31 21.65
N LEU A 349 -1.34 12.52 21.97
CA LEU A 349 -1.40 13.01 23.33
C LEU A 349 -2.63 12.42 24.05
N GLY A 350 -2.37 11.68 25.12
CA GLY A 350 -3.41 11.01 25.90
C GLY A 350 -2.83 9.94 26.82
N ASP A 351 -3.72 9.14 27.40
CA ASP A 351 -3.36 8.01 28.26
C ASP A 351 -3.37 6.70 27.50
N ILE A 352 -2.36 5.87 27.76
CA ILE A 352 -2.28 4.49 27.29
C ILE A 352 -1.96 3.55 28.44
N GLN A 353 -2.35 2.30 28.27
CA GLN A 353 -1.98 1.20 29.15
C GLN A 353 -0.80 0.45 28.53
N VAL A 354 0.34 0.41 29.22
CA VAL A 354 1.54 -0.30 28.73
C VAL A 354 1.67 -1.63 29.44
N TRP A 355 1.63 -2.71 28.67
CA TRP A 355 1.86 -4.08 29.14
C TRP A 355 3.21 -4.58 28.62
N ALA A 356 4.12 -4.98 29.51
CA ALA A 356 5.38 -5.60 29.14
C ALA A 356 5.41 -7.06 29.60
N SER A 357 5.90 -7.98 28.76
CA SER A 357 6.05 -9.40 29.11
C SER A 357 7.30 -10.03 28.53
N ASP A 358 7.89 -10.97 29.27
CA ASP A 358 9.04 -11.77 28.83
C ASP A 358 8.61 -13.12 28.21
N THR A 359 9.59 -13.88 27.71
CA THR A 359 9.36 -15.22 27.10
C THR A 359 9.01 -16.31 28.12
N LYS A 360 9.17 -16.04 29.41
CA LYS A 360 8.85 -16.95 30.52
C LYS A 360 7.44 -16.71 31.09
N GLY A 361 6.73 -15.70 30.59
CA GLY A 361 5.39 -15.34 31.03
C GLY A 361 5.33 -14.37 32.21
N ASN A 362 6.46 -13.80 32.64
CA ASN A 362 6.45 -12.70 33.60
C ASN A 362 5.95 -11.43 32.89
N PHE A 363 5.17 -10.61 33.60
CA PHE A 363 4.65 -9.37 33.04
C PHE A 363 4.53 -8.25 34.08
N ASN A 364 4.50 -7.02 33.59
CA ASN A 364 4.20 -5.82 34.37
C ASN A 364 3.29 -4.89 33.54
N LEU A 365 2.47 -4.10 34.21
CA LEU A 365 1.43 -3.27 33.62
C LEU A 365 1.41 -1.90 34.29
N SER A 366 1.50 -0.82 33.51
CA SER A 366 1.38 0.54 34.05
C SER A 366 0.72 1.50 33.06
N ARG A 367 0.00 2.49 33.59
CA ARG A 367 -0.55 3.59 32.80
C ARG A 367 0.56 4.57 32.46
N LEU A 368 0.53 5.09 31.24
CA LEU A 368 1.44 6.12 30.74
C LEU A 368 0.61 7.28 30.19
N THR A 369 0.85 8.48 30.71
CA THR A 369 0.33 9.74 30.14
C THR A 369 1.38 10.31 29.19
N VAL A 370 1.09 10.31 27.88
CA VAL A 370 2.05 10.64 26.82
C VAL A 370 2.55 12.08 26.92
N GLU A 371 1.73 12.98 27.44
CA GLU A 371 2.03 14.42 27.58
C GLU A 371 3.11 14.72 28.62
N THR A 372 3.26 13.87 29.63
CA THR A 372 4.11 14.16 30.80
C THR A 372 5.21 13.12 31.03
N THR A 373 5.15 11.96 30.37
CA THR A 373 6.13 10.89 30.54
C THR A 373 7.04 10.75 29.32
N ASP A 374 8.35 10.96 29.51
CA ASP A 374 9.36 10.65 28.49
C ASP A 374 9.69 9.16 28.43
N THR A 375 9.91 8.54 29.60
CA THR A 375 10.28 7.12 29.72
C THR A 375 9.54 6.48 30.88
N LEU A 376 8.87 5.36 30.60
CA LEU A 376 8.29 4.48 31.62
C LEU A 376 9.22 3.30 31.88
N ILE A 377 9.46 2.97 33.14
CA ILE A 377 10.24 1.80 33.54
C ILE A 377 9.27 0.71 34.02
N LEU A 378 9.41 -0.50 33.49
CA LEU A 378 8.61 -1.68 33.84
C LEU A 378 9.45 -2.85 34.33
#